data_AF-A0A8H2VQJ6-F1
#
_entry.id   AF-A0A8H2VQJ6-F1
#
_cell.length_a   1.000
_cell.length_b   1.000
_cell.length_c   1.000
_cell.angle_alpha   90.00
_cell.angle_beta   90.00
_cell.angle_gamma   90.00
#
_symmetry.space_group_name_H-M   'P 1'
#
loop_
_entity.id
_entity.type
_entity.pdbx_description
1 polymer ?
#
loop_
_entity_poly.entity_id
_entity_poly.type
_entity_poly.pdbx_seq_one_letter_code
_entity_poly.pdbx_strand_id
1 'polypeptide(L)'
;MASSLRAASSNVANRTVHVKIFPSARTFAERREVLRVLERFGEVNMFKSLKHHPISPIQNAFISIFNSETAAQELINASPVRYRLIVEPNPTLPNNVNPSATSTSTQSSKPIEKIFSLSLNISRYTHDQYISHPLTNPLFGPFKPIDPKRSGIAAHLGKNIEGRIWSKGLVDWESDSGRRSGWNEEEKEGRWERRE
;
A
#
# COMPACT_ATOMS: atom_id res chain seq x y z
N MET A 1 -28.84 -1.11 -5.72
CA MET A 1 -27.38 -1.25 -5.55
C MET A 1 -26.78 -0.27 -4.55
N ALA A 2 -27.22 0.99 -4.48
CA ALA A 2 -26.68 1.95 -3.50
C ALA A 2 -26.97 1.57 -2.02
N SER A 3 -28.14 0.99 -1.73
CA SER A 3 -28.51 0.54 -0.39
C SER A 3 -27.68 -0.64 0.11
N SER A 4 -27.41 -1.63 -0.76
CA SER A 4 -26.58 -2.79 -0.42
C SER A 4 -25.12 -2.41 -0.18
N LEU A 5 -24.59 -1.47 -0.97
CA LEU A 5 -23.22 -0.99 -0.81
C LEU A 5 -23.05 -0.24 0.50
N ARG A 6 -24.02 0.60 0.88
CA ARG A 6 -24.02 1.31 2.17
C ARG A 6 -24.11 0.37 3.37
N ALA A 7 -24.94 -0.66 3.29
CA ALA A 7 -25.06 -1.68 4.34
C ALA A 7 -23.76 -2.51 4.48
N ALA A 8 -23.12 -2.85 3.37
CA ALA A 8 -21.81 -3.51 3.39
C ALA A 8 -20.73 -2.58 3.99
N SER A 9 -20.68 -1.32 3.56
CA SER A 9 -19.73 -0.33 4.10
C SER A 9 -19.92 -0.08 5.59
N SER A 10 -21.16 -0.02 6.10
CA SER A 10 -21.41 0.13 7.54
C SER A 10 -20.99 -1.11 8.33
N ASN A 11 -21.23 -2.31 7.80
CA ASN A 11 -20.79 -3.55 8.45
C ASN A 11 -19.27 -3.60 8.59
N VAL A 12 -18.53 -3.24 7.53
CA VAL A 12 -17.06 -3.18 7.57
C VAL A 12 -16.61 -2.07 8.52
N ALA A 13 -17.25 -0.90 8.49
CA ALA A 13 -16.91 0.22 9.37
C ALA A 13 -16.94 -0.16 10.85
N ASN A 14 -17.97 -0.89 11.30
CA ASN A 14 -18.09 -1.34 12.69
C ASN A 14 -16.96 -2.28 13.14
N ARG A 15 -16.38 -3.03 12.20
CA ARG A 15 -15.28 -3.97 12.45
C ARG A 15 -13.91 -3.35 12.22
N THR A 16 -13.86 -2.08 11.82
CA THR A 16 -12.63 -1.38 11.47
C THR A 16 -12.09 -0.59 12.65
N VAL A 17 -10.83 -0.84 13.00
CA VAL A 17 -10.12 -0.15 14.09
C VAL A 17 -8.97 0.65 13.51
N HIS A 18 -8.84 1.89 13.97
CA HIS A 18 -7.69 2.73 13.69
C HIS A 18 -6.64 2.54 14.79
N VAL A 19 -5.46 2.05 14.41
CA VAL A 19 -4.38 1.67 15.32
C VAL A 19 -3.24 2.67 15.18
N LYS A 20 -2.97 3.44 16.23
CA LYS A 20 -1.84 4.37 16.29
C LYS A 20 -0.79 3.83 17.26
N ILE A 21 0.44 3.67 16.77
CA ILE A 21 1.54 3.06 17.52
C ILE A 21 2.58 4.10 17.97
N PHE A 22 3.14 3.89 19.16
CA PHE A 22 4.30 4.62 19.65
C PHE A 22 5.25 3.67 20.40
N PRO A 23 6.54 3.58 20.04
CA PRO A 23 7.23 4.25 18.93
C PRO A 23 6.86 3.66 17.56
N SER A 24 7.36 4.27 16.47
CA SER A 24 7.10 3.84 15.08
C SER A 24 7.61 2.41 14.80
N ALA A 25 6.74 1.54 14.30
CA ALA A 25 7.14 0.22 13.78
C ALA A 25 7.76 0.35 12.38
N ARG A 26 9.10 0.40 12.32
CA ARG A 26 9.88 0.54 11.09
C ARG A 26 10.18 -0.81 10.45
N THR A 27 10.44 -1.84 11.24
CA THR A 27 10.81 -3.16 10.73
C THR A 27 9.60 -4.07 10.49
N PHE A 28 9.78 -5.10 9.67
CA PHE A 28 8.74 -6.10 9.44
C PHE A 28 8.41 -6.89 10.72
N ALA A 29 9.43 -7.26 11.49
CA ALA A 29 9.26 -7.95 12.77
C ALA A 29 8.40 -7.13 13.74
N GLU A 30 8.67 -5.82 13.86
CA GLU A 30 7.87 -4.92 14.70
C GLU A 30 6.40 -4.90 14.27
N ARG A 31 6.12 -4.81 12.97
CA ARG A 31 4.74 -4.78 12.44
C ARG A 31 4.01 -6.11 12.60
N ARG A 32 4.72 -7.23 12.42
CA ARG A 32 4.14 -8.57 12.61
C ARG A 32 3.71 -8.79 14.06
N GLU A 33 4.46 -8.23 15.00
CA GLU A 33 4.11 -8.32 16.42
C GLU A 33 2.90 -7.46 16.77
N VAL A 34 2.74 -6.29 16.14
CA VAL A 34 1.48 -5.53 16.23
C VAL A 34 0.30 -6.41 15.80
N LEU A 35 0.42 -7.05 14.64
CA LEU A 35 -0.62 -7.93 14.11
C LEU A 35 -0.90 -9.10 15.07
N ARG A 36 0.14 -9.76 15.60
CA ARG A 36 -0.02 -10.81 16.63
C ARG A 36 -0.73 -10.33 17.89
N VAL A 37 -0.48 -9.10 18.32
CA VAL A 37 -1.17 -8.51 19.48
C VAL A 37 -2.63 -8.25 19.17
N LEU A 38 -2.95 -7.77 17.96
CA LEU A 38 -4.33 -7.57 17.51
C LEU A 38 -5.08 -8.91 17.39
N GLU A 39 -4.42 -9.95 16.88
CA GLU A 39 -4.98 -11.29 16.72
C GLU A 39 -5.38 -11.96 18.04
N ARG A 40 -4.82 -11.51 19.19
CA ARG A 40 -5.23 -12.01 20.52
C ARG A 40 -6.69 -11.69 20.87
N PHE A 41 -7.23 -10.63 20.28
CA PHE A 41 -8.62 -10.20 20.52
C PHE A 41 -9.58 -10.82 19.50
N GLY A 42 -9.07 -11.26 18.35
CA GLY A 42 -9.87 -11.92 17.33
C GLY A 42 -9.18 -11.94 15.98
N GLU A 43 -9.78 -12.68 15.04
CA GLU A 43 -9.26 -12.81 13.69
C GLU A 43 -9.27 -11.47 12.94
N VAL A 44 -8.12 -11.14 12.33
CA VAL A 44 -7.91 -9.92 11.56
C VAL A 44 -7.95 -10.25 10.07
N ASN A 45 -8.98 -9.78 9.36
CA ASN A 45 -9.12 -9.99 7.91
C ASN A 45 -8.15 -9.12 7.11
N MET A 46 -7.88 -7.90 7.59
CA MET A 46 -7.02 -6.95 6.89
C MET A 46 -6.20 -6.14 7.88
N PHE A 47 -4.90 -6.02 7.61
CA PHE A 47 -4.01 -5.12 8.33
C PHE A 47 -3.17 -4.32 7.33
N LYS A 48 -3.34 -3.00 7.32
CA LYS A 48 -2.71 -2.10 6.33
C LYS A 48 -2.09 -0.89 6.99
N SER A 49 -0.87 -0.53 6.55
CA SER A 49 -0.22 0.71 6.98
C SER A 49 -0.73 1.92 6.22
N LEU A 50 -0.98 3.02 6.94
CA LEU A 50 -1.44 4.29 6.36
C LEU A 50 -0.28 5.18 5.89
N LYS A 51 0.98 4.73 6.02
CA LYS A 51 2.18 5.49 5.60
C LYS A 51 2.15 5.85 4.11
N HIS A 52 1.64 4.97 3.27
CA HIS A 52 1.62 5.12 1.80
C HIS A 52 0.22 5.41 1.26
N HIS A 53 -0.67 5.96 2.10
CA HIS A 53 -2.00 6.32 1.64
C HIS A 53 -1.90 7.48 0.62
N PRO A 54 -2.56 7.38 -0.55
CA PRO A 54 -2.32 8.30 -1.68
C PRO A 54 -2.77 9.74 -1.42
N ILE A 55 -3.78 9.94 -0.55
CA ILE A 55 -4.35 11.26 -0.26
C ILE A 55 -3.76 11.82 1.05
N SER A 56 -3.95 11.09 2.14
CA SER A 56 -3.50 11.46 3.48
C SER A 56 -2.54 10.41 4.09
N PRO A 57 -1.23 10.48 3.80
CA PRO A 57 -0.26 9.58 4.41
C PRO A 57 -0.13 9.87 5.92
N ILE A 58 -0.41 8.88 6.75
CA ILE A 58 -0.31 9.00 8.21
C ILE A 58 0.82 8.11 8.70
N GLN A 59 1.81 8.72 9.34
CA GLN A 59 2.92 7.99 9.95
C GLN A 59 2.45 7.29 11.24
N ASN A 60 3.02 6.13 11.54
CA ASN A 60 2.78 5.38 12.77
C ASN A 60 1.30 4.98 12.98
N ALA A 61 0.54 4.89 11.89
CA ALA A 61 -0.85 4.49 11.92
C ALA A 61 -1.11 3.31 10.98
N PHE A 62 -2.00 2.44 11.42
CA PHE A 62 -2.48 1.28 10.70
C PHE A 62 -3.99 1.25 10.75
N ILE A 63 -4.58 0.65 9.74
CA ILE A 63 -5.99 0.30 9.72
C ILE A 63 -6.10 -1.21 9.80
N SER A 64 -6.93 -1.69 10.71
CA SER A 64 -7.19 -3.11 10.92
C SER A 64 -8.68 -3.38 10.76
N ILE A 65 -9.05 -4.43 10.05
CA ILE A 65 -10.44 -4.88 9.90
C ILE A 65 -10.55 -6.27 10.51
N PHE A 66 -11.40 -6.41 11.51
CA PHE A 66 -11.66 -7.68 12.19
C PHE A 66 -12.75 -8.47 11.48
N ASN A 67 -12.74 -9.78 11.71
CA ASN A 67 -13.83 -10.64 11.26
C ASN A 67 -15.13 -10.37 12.07
N SER A 68 -15.00 -10.13 13.38
CA SER A 68 -16.12 -9.82 14.29
C SER A 68 -16.11 -8.36 14.77
N GLU A 69 -17.30 -7.79 14.96
CA GLU A 69 -17.50 -6.46 15.57
C GLU A 69 -17.17 -6.47 17.08
N THR A 70 -17.49 -7.57 17.77
CA THR A 70 -17.23 -7.72 19.21
C THR A 70 -15.74 -7.65 19.52
N ALA A 71 -14.91 -8.34 18.73
CA ALA A 71 -13.46 -8.32 18.85
C ALA A 71 -12.87 -6.91 18.66
N ALA A 72 -13.41 -6.15 17.69
CA ALA A 72 -13.00 -4.77 17.47
C ALA A 72 -13.35 -3.87 18.66
N GLN A 73 -14.54 -4.02 19.24
CA GLN A 73 -14.98 -3.27 20.41
C GLN A 73 -14.19 -3.63 21.68
N GLU A 74 -13.96 -4.92 21.93
CA GLU A 74 -13.14 -5.41 23.05
C GLU A 74 -11.72 -4.84 22.98
N LEU A 75 -11.12 -4.85 21.79
CA LEU A 75 -9.81 -4.27 21.55
C LEU A 75 -9.80 -2.76 21.83
N ILE A 76 -10.83 -2.02 21.40
CA ILE A 76 -10.95 -0.58 21.68
C ILE A 76 -11.10 -0.33 23.18
N ASN A 77 -11.87 -1.16 23.88
CA ASN A 77 -12.05 -1.05 25.33
C ASN A 77 -10.76 -1.38 26.11
N ALA A 78 -9.90 -2.25 25.56
CA ALA A 78 -8.58 -2.55 26.11
C ALA A 78 -7.51 -1.48 25.79
N SER A 79 -7.87 -0.43 25.05
CA SER A 79 -6.97 0.67 24.72
C SER A 79 -6.58 1.49 25.96
N PRO A 80 -5.30 1.82 26.17
CA PRO A 80 -4.14 1.53 25.33
C PRO A 80 -3.48 0.18 25.63
N VAL A 81 -3.11 -0.57 24.58
CA VAL A 81 -2.45 -1.88 24.70
C VAL A 81 -0.93 -1.72 24.65
N ARG A 82 -0.22 -2.25 25.64
CA ARG A 82 1.26 -2.20 25.71
C ARG A 82 1.85 -3.58 25.52
N TYR A 83 2.89 -3.68 24.70
CA TYR A 83 3.62 -4.93 24.51
C TYR A 83 5.13 -4.69 24.43
N ARG A 84 5.88 -5.75 24.71
CA ARG A 84 7.34 -5.75 24.64
C ARG A 84 7.78 -6.63 23.49
N LEU A 85 8.64 -6.10 22.64
CA LEU A 85 9.31 -6.85 21.58
C LEU A 85 10.75 -7.10 21.98
N ILE A 86 11.11 -8.37 22.08
CA ILE A 86 12.47 -8.83 22.31
C ILE A 86 13.03 -9.19 20.93
N VAL A 87 13.95 -8.37 20.41
CA VAL A 87 14.63 -8.69 19.15
C VAL A 87 15.96 -9.34 19.49
N GLU A 88 16.08 -10.63 19.17
CA GLU A 88 17.37 -11.31 19.23
C GLU A 88 18.23 -10.85 18.04
N PRO A 89 19.46 -10.37 18.29
CA PRO A 89 20.39 -10.05 17.23
C PRO A 89 20.85 -11.35 16.56
N ASN A 90 20.37 -11.62 15.34
CA ASN A 90 20.79 -12.81 14.59
C ASN A 90 22.30 -12.71 14.24
N PRO A 91 23.16 -13.62 14.72
CA PRO A 91 24.61 -13.55 14.50
C PRO A 91 25.05 -14.30 13.21
N THR A 92 24.32 -14.21 12.10
CA THR A 92 24.69 -14.95 10.88
C THR A 92 24.55 -14.12 9.59
N LEU A 93 25.61 -13.36 9.30
CA LEU A 93 26.12 -13.18 7.95
C LEU A 93 27.65 -13.25 8.03
N PRO A 94 28.33 -14.26 7.45
CA PRO A 94 29.78 -14.18 7.27
C PRO A 94 30.08 -13.13 6.20
N ASN A 95 30.45 -11.93 6.64
CA ASN A 95 31.12 -10.95 5.81
C ASN A 95 32.51 -11.51 5.42
N ASN A 96 32.68 -11.86 4.15
CA ASN A 96 33.96 -11.98 3.49
C ASN A 96 33.76 -11.26 2.14
N VAL A 97 34.40 -10.14 1.81
CA VAL A 97 35.86 -9.92 1.78
C VAL A 97 36.19 -8.42 1.96
N ASN A 98 37.25 -8.20 2.73
CA ASN A 98 38.31 -7.17 2.65
C ASN A 98 38.40 -6.06 3.73
N PRO A 99 39.61 -5.85 4.31
CA PRO A 99 39.81 -5.13 5.55
C PRO A 99 40.29 -3.70 5.31
N SER A 100 39.90 -2.77 6.19
CA SER A 100 40.76 -1.72 6.77
C SER A 100 39.95 -0.77 7.67
N ALA A 101 40.53 -0.46 8.83
CA ALA A 101 40.17 0.59 9.79
C ALA A 101 39.03 0.32 10.81
N THR A 102 39.42 -0.39 11.87
CA THR A 102 39.37 0.02 13.29
C THR A 102 38.13 0.77 13.82
N SER A 103 37.27 0.06 14.56
CA SER A 103 36.98 0.33 15.98
C SER A 103 35.96 -0.67 16.57
N THR A 104 36.51 -1.62 17.34
CA THR A 104 36.06 -2.03 18.69
C THR A 104 34.55 -2.14 19.00
N SER A 105 34.03 -3.37 19.06
CA SER A 105 33.50 -3.96 20.31
C SER A 105 32.89 -5.36 20.10
N THR A 106 33.63 -6.38 20.52
CA THR A 106 33.10 -7.68 20.97
C THR A 106 32.33 -7.49 22.27
N GLN A 107 31.00 -7.58 22.26
CA GLN A 107 30.19 -7.67 23.48
C GLN A 107 29.02 -8.63 23.29
N SER A 108 28.91 -9.60 24.19
CA SER A 108 27.75 -10.48 24.41
C SER A 108 26.44 -9.67 24.37
N SER A 109 25.72 -9.71 23.26
CA SER A 109 24.62 -8.78 23.00
C SER A 109 23.37 -9.21 23.78
N LYS A 110 23.06 -8.49 24.86
CA LYS A 110 21.77 -8.58 25.54
C LYS A 110 20.65 -8.37 24.51
N PRO A 111 19.53 -9.09 24.60
CA PRO A 111 18.44 -8.91 23.66
C PRO A 111 17.92 -7.47 23.72
N ILE A 112 17.69 -6.87 22.55
CA ILE A 112 17.24 -5.48 22.45
C ILE A 112 15.73 -5.48 22.72
N GLU A 113 15.34 -4.99 23.89
CA GLU A 113 13.94 -4.84 24.27
C GLU A 113 13.38 -3.48 23.82
N LYS A 114 12.25 -3.51 23.09
CA LYS A 114 11.49 -2.32 22.71
C LYS A 114 10.08 -2.41 23.24
N ILE A 115 9.64 -1.37 23.94
CA ILE A 115 8.28 -1.26 24.47
C ILE A 115 7.45 -0.45 23.47
N PHE A 116 6.32 -1.02 23.07
CA PHE A 116 5.34 -0.37 22.20
C PHE A 116 4.04 -0.14 22.94
N SER A 117 3.39 0.97 22.59
CA SER A 117 2.06 1.35 23.05
C SER A 117 1.16 1.54 21.84
N LEU A 118 0.00 0.88 21.86
CA LEU A 118 -1.03 0.91 20.84
C LEU A 118 -2.20 1.71 21.38
N SER A 119 -2.45 2.86 20.77
CA SER A 119 -3.68 3.64 20.97
C SER A 119 -4.68 3.28 19.89
N LEU A 120 -5.81 2.71 20.32
CA LEU A 120 -6.82 2.13 19.46
C LEU A 120 -8.05 3.03 19.50
N ASN A 121 -8.60 3.34 18.34
CA ASN A 121 -9.76 4.20 18.20
C ASN A 121 -10.74 3.62 17.19
N ILE A 122 -12.03 3.99 17.35
CA ILE A 122 -13.03 3.75 16.32
C ILE A 122 -12.58 4.44 15.03
N SER A 123 -12.62 3.68 13.94
CA SER A 123 -12.24 4.19 12.64
C SER A 123 -13.27 5.19 12.11
N ARG A 124 -12.80 6.36 11.65
CA ARG A 124 -13.60 7.28 10.82
C ARG A 124 -13.40 7.03 9.32
N TYR A 125 -12.89 5.86 8.97
CA TYR A 125 -12.58 5.50 7.59
C TYR A 125 -13.86 5.27 6.80
N THR A 126 -14.07 6.10 5.79
CA THR A 126 -15.22 6.05 4.87
C THR A 126 -14.96 5.03 3.77
N HIS A 127 -15.35 3.77 4.04
CA HIS A 127 -15.17 2.65 3.10
C HIS A 127 -15.86 2.89 1.75
N ASP A 128 -17.04 3.50 1.79
CA ASP A 128 -17.82 3.89 0.61
C ASP A 128 -17.07 4.89 -0.27
N GLN A 129 -16.51 5.93 0.33
CA GLN A 129 -15.67 6.92 -0.38
C GLN A 129 -14.42 6.25 -0.93
N TYR A 130 -13.75 5.38 -0.16
CA TYR A 130 -12.53 4.74 -0.62
C TYR A 130 -12.75 3.84 -1.84
N ILE A 131 -13.86 3.09 -1.88
CA ILE A 131 -14.24 2.21 -3.00
C ILE A 131 -14.69 3.03 -4.21
N SER A 132 -15.39 4.14 -4.02
CA SER A 132 -15.85 4.98 -5.13
C SER A 132 -14.78 5.92 -5.68
N HIS A 133 -13.70 6.16 -4.92
CA HIS A 133 -12.73 7.17 -5.27
C HIS A 133 -11.64 6.65 -6.23
N PRO A 134 -11.37 7.38 -7.33
CA PRO A 134 -10.59 6.89 -8.47
C PRO A 134 -9.09 6.71 -8.17
N LEU A 135 -8.52 7.39 -7.17
CA LEU A 135 -7.10 7.26 -6.80
C LEU A 135 -6.84 6.21 -5.72
N THR A 136 -7.88 5.74 -5.04
CA THR A 136 -7.77 4.86 -3.88
C THR A 136 -8.27 3.46 -4.16
N ASN A 137 -9.26 3.33 -5.05
CA ASN A 137 -9.78 2.06 -5.47
C ASN A 137 -8.92 1.46 -6.59
N PRO A 138 -8.27 0.31 -6.37
CA PRO A 138 -7.47 -0.37 -7.41
C PRO A 138 -8.33 -0.99 -8.52
N LEU A 139 -9.65 -1.08 -8.35
CA LEU A 139 -10.62 -1.67 -9.28
C LEU A 139 -11.42 -0.62 -10.06
N PHE A 140 -11.22 0.69 -9.83
CA PHE A 140 -11.91 1.72 -10.60
C PHE A 140 -11.24 1.86 -11.97
N GLY A 141 -11.99 1.59 -13.04
CA GLY A 141 -11.45 1.46 -14.40
C GLY A 141 -11.18 2.80 -15.10
N PRO A 142 -11.00 2.75 -16.43
CA PRO A 142 -9.84 2.09 -17.07
C PRO A 142 -8.54 2.62 -16.43
N PHE A 143 -7.52 1.76 -16.31
CA PHE A 143 -6.20 2.18 -15.84
C PHE A 143 -5.80 3.43 -16.62
N LYS A 144 -5.66 4.57 -15.95
CA LYS A 144 -5.21 5.78 -16.65
C LYS A 144 -3.78 5.50 -17.09
N PRO A 145 -3.50 5.58 -18.40
CA PRO A 145 -2.14 5.52 -18.88
C PRO A 145 -1.28 6.45 -18.04
N ILE A 146 -0.25 5.89 -17.40
CA ILE A 146 0.76 6.74 -16.80
C ILE A 146 1.38 7.53 -17.96
N ASP A 147 1.38 8.86 -17.87
CA ASP A 147 1.98 9.68 -18.91
C ASP A 147 3.40 9.15 -19.21
N PRO A 148 3.80 8.98 -20.48
CA PRO A 148 5.11 8.44 -20.84
C PRO A 148 6.27 9.30 -20.30
N LYS A 149 5.99 10.57 -19.94
CA LYS A 149 6.94 11.48 -19.28
C LYS A 149 7.09 11.23 -17.78
N ARG A 150 6.11 10.58 -17.15
CA ARG A 150 6.07 10.23 -15.71
C ARG A 150 6.46 8.78 -15.46
N SER A 151 6.25 7.89 -16.44
CA SER A 151 6.73 6.51 -16.40
C SER A 151 8.25 6.47 -16.53
N GLY A 152 8.92 5.94 -15.49
CA GLY A 152 10.37 5.72 -15.53
C GLY A 152 10.76 4.67 -16.57
N ILE A 153 9.90 3.69 -16.80
CA ILE A 153 10.13 2.59 -17.74
C ILE A 153 10.00 3.09 -19.19
N ALA A 154 8.93 3.81 -19.53
CA ALA A 154 8.75 4.41 -20.86
C ALA A 154 9.85 5.43 -21.19
N ALA A 155 10.25 6.27 -20.23
CA ALA A 155 11.35 7.22 -20.41
C ALA A 155 12.71 6.52 -20.60
N HIS A 156 12.94 5.37 -19.97
CA HIS A 156 14.18 4.61 -20.11
C HIS A 156 14.23 3.83 -21.43
N LEU A 157 13.12 3.22 -21.82
CA LEU A 157 12.98 2.54 -23.10
C LEU A 157 13.10 3.52 -24.27
N GLY A 158 12.45 4.68 -24.19
CA GLY A 158 12.55 5.72 -25.22
C GLY A 158 13.96 6.31 -25.41
N LYS A 159 14.84 6.18 -24.40
CA LYS A 159 16.25 6.61 -24.50
C LYS A 159 17.16 5.55 -25.13
N ASN A 160 16.87 4.26 -24.90
CA ASN A 160 17.78 3.16 -25.26
C ASN A 160 17.32 2.37 -26.50
N ILE A 161 16.09 2.58 -26.96
CA ILE A 161 15.51 1.87 -28.11
C ILE A 161 15.48 2.80 -29.32
N GLU A 162 16.11 2.39 -30.41
CA GLU A 162 16.11 3.11 -31.68
C GLU A 162 14.69 3.36 -32.20
N GLY A 163 14.41 4.57 -32.70
CA GLY A 163 13.07 5.01 -33.14
C GLY A 163 12.37 4.13 -34.19
N ARG A 164 13.09 3.22 -34.85
CA ARG A 164 12.58 2.34 -35.91
C ARG A 164 11.97 1.02 -35.40
N ILE A 165 12.32 0.58 -34.18
CA ILE A 165 11.74 -0.62 -33.54
C ILE A 165 10.60 -0.27 -32.57
N TRP A 166 10.14 0.98 -32.63
CA TRP A 166 9.01 1.49 -31.88
C TRP A 166 7.70 0.92 -32.44
N SER A 167 7.34 -0.30 -32.04
CA SER A 167 6.00 -0.81 -32.27
C SER A 167 5.02 -0.21 -31.26
N LYS A 168 3.77 0.01 -31.70
CA LYS A 168 2.68 0.68 -30.96
C LYS A 168 2.30 -0.02 -29.63
N GLY A 169 2.93 -1.13 -29.26
CA GLY A 169 2.74 -1.84 -27.98
C GLY A 169 4.00 -2.02 -27.12
N LEU A 170 5.22 -1.76 -27.63
CA LEU A 170 6.46 -2.04 -26.89
C LEU A 170 6.76 -1.00 -25.80
N VAL A 171 6.31 0.24 -25.98
CA VAL A 171 6.44 1.33 -24.98
C VAL A 171 5.22 1.36 -24.03
N ASP A 172 4.18 0.60 -24.34
CA ASP A 172 2.87 0.67 -23.67
C ASP A 172 2.72 -0.34 -22.52
N TRP A 173 3.82 -0.95 -22.08
CA TRP A 173 3.84 -1.97 -21.03
C TRP A 173 3.30 -1.48 -19.67
N GLU A 174 3.33 -0.17 -19.42
CA GLU A 174 2.86 0.44 -18.17
C GLU A 174 1.64 1.35 -18.38
N SER A 175 1.41 1.79 -19.62
CA SER A 175 0.44 2.84 -19.91
C SER A 175 -0.88 2.32 -20.44
N ASP A 176 -1.08 0.99 -20.57
CA ASP A 176 -2.30 0.34 -21.13
C ASP A 176 -3.20 1.35 -21.83
N SER A 177 -2.75 1.86 -22.98
CA SER A 177 -3.50 2.83 -23.77
C SER A 177 -4.66 2.13 -24.47
N GLY A 178 -5.40 1.32 -23.71
CA GLY A 178 -6.70 0.80 -24.02
C GLY A 178 -7.58 1.94 -24.53
N ARG A 179 -7.83 1.88 -25.84
CA ARG A 179 -8.79 2.70 -26.60
C ARG A 179 -8.28 4.08 -27.04
N ARG A 180 -7.32 4.10 -27.97
CA ARG A 180 -7.66 4.72 -29.26
C ARG A 180 -8.19 3.63 -30.17
N SER A 181 -9.50 3.40 -30.12
CA SER A 181 -10.19 2.54 -31.07
C SER A 181 -9.87 3.02 -32.48
N GLY A 182 -9.32 2.16 -33.33
CA GLY A 182 -9.13 2.41 -34.77
C GLY A 182 -10.43 2.56 -35.56
N TRP A 183 -11.53 2.92 -34.90
CA TRP A 183 -12.85 3.16 -35.49
C TRP A 183 -13.08 4.62 -35.86
N ASN A 184 -12.15 5.53 -35.54
CA ASN A 184 -12.24 6.97 -35.84
C ASN A 184 -11.11 7.49 -36.75
N GLU A 185 -10.51 6.61 -37.56
CA GLU A 185 -9.52 7.03 -38.59
C GLU A 185 -10.09 7.01 -40.02
N GLU A 186 -11.23 6.37 -40.29
CA GLU A 186 -11.83 6.35 -41.65
C GLU A 186 -12.61 7.63 -42.03
N GLU A 187 -13.02 8.49 -41.10
CA GLU A 187 -13.82 9.68 -41.44
C GLU A 187 -13.02 10.89 -41.98
N LYS A 188 -11.69 10.83 -42.02
CA LYS A 188 -10.86 11.97 -42.49
C LYS A 188 -10.28 11.85 -43.89
N GLU A 189 -10.43 10.71 -44.56
CA GLU A 189 -9.83 10.50 -45.88
C GLU A 189 -10.78 10.79 -47.06
N GLY A 190 -12.03 11.17 -46.81
CA GLY A 190 -13.02 11.44 -47.87
C GLY A 190 -13.31 12.92 -48.20
N ARG A 191 -12.65 13.90 -47.56
CA ARG A 191 -13.03 15.32 -47.65
C ARG A 191 -12.12 16.20 -48.54
N TRP A 192 -11.55 15.64 -49.60
CA TRP A 192 -10.76 16.43 -50.57
C TRP A 192 -11.04 16.15 -52.05
N GLU A 193 -12.05 15.35 -52.39
CA GLU A 193 -12.37 15.07 -53.80
C GLU A 193 -13.79 15.53 -54.16
N ARG A 194 -13.97 16.86 -54.25
CA ARG A 194 -15.03 17.47 -55.06
C ARG A 194 -14.76 18.96 -55.28
N ARG A 195 -13.86 19.24 -56.20
CA ARG A 195 -13.84 20.47 -57.01
C ARG A 195 -13.22 20.15 -58.35
N GLU A 196 -14.06 19.77 -59.30
CA GLU A 196 -14.00 20.21 -60.70
C GLU A 196 -15.44 20.36 -61.18
#